data_AF-A0A418MFL7-F1
#
_entry.id   AF-A0A418MFL7-F1
#
_cell.length_a   1.000
_cell.length_b   1.000
_cell.length_c   1.000
_cell.angle_alpha   90.00
_cell.angle_beta   90.00
_cell.angle_gamma   90.00
#
_symmetry.space_group_name_H-M   'P 1'
#
loop_
_entity.id
_entity.type
_entity.pdbx_description
1 polymer ?
#
loop_
_entity_poly.entity_id
_entity_poly.type
_entity_poly.pdbx_seq_one_letter_code
_entity_poly.pdbx_strand_id
1 'polypeptide(L)'
;MERSEPVAIRPGAVANRITAIDVTRGLVMVIMALDHVRDLLHTAALTQSPTDLATTTPAIFLTRWITHLCAPTFVFLSGMSAYLSLQKQRTAGPPAWSARRFLLQRGLVLILLELTIINFAFWFDLQFRTIMLQVIYAIGGGFVLLAFLSRWPARWLGIIGLVIIFGYDLLLLIPPFSDQTARLIWSLFFRTELFNISPQFILLVGYPLIPWLGILLVGYACGPLMVRPAGFRKQTMLRIGLGAVAFFVVLRLINVYGDAAPWAVQKDGLFTVLSFLNVSKYPPSLQYTLLLVGLGLLILAVAEGADNGLTRVLTVYGKVPMFYYILHWYLVHLSMIAMSLLQGYSFADIPAGPLNFGRPDGAGVSLPVVYLVWITLVAALYPLCRWYGRYKAAHPENGWLRYI
;
A
#
# COMPACT_ATOMS: atom_id res chain seq x y z
N MET A 1 3.49 53.72 -2.14
CA MET A 1 2.42 52.85 -1.60
C MET A 1 1.65 52.28 -2.78
N GLU A 2 2.19 51.24 -3.44
CA GLU A 2 1.45 50.47 -4.44
C GLU A 2 0.53 49.50 -3.72
N ARG A 3 -0.78 49.68 -3.91
CA ARG A 3 -1.78 48.71 -3.46
C ARG A 3 -1.75 47.54 -4.43
N SER A 4 -1.29 46.39 -3.96
CA SER A 4 -1.40 45.12 -4.66
C SER A 4 -2.87 44.74 -4.83
N GLU A 5 -3.31 44.63 -6.08
CA GLU A 5 -4.64 44.11 -6.40
C GLU A 5 -4.75 42.63 -5.99
N PRO A 6 -5.89 42.21 -5.41
CA PRO A 6 -6.14 40.80 -5.14
C PRO A 6 -6.37 40.07 -6.46
N VAL A 7 -5.52 39.08 -6.76
CA VAL A 7 -5.69 38.16 -7.89
C VAL A 7 -7.03 37.43 -7.74
N ALA A 8 -8.03 37.87 -8.51
CA ALA A 8 -9.33 37.23 -8.58
C ALA A 8 -9.18 35.83 -9.17
N ILE A 9 -9.38 34.80 -8.34
CA ILE A 9 -9.43 33.40 -8.77
C ILE A 9 -10.71 33.24 -9.60
N ARG A 10 -10.56 33.01 -10.91
CA ARG A 10 -11.69 32.74 -11.81
C ARG A 10 -12.50 31.52 -11.30
N PRO A 11 -13.81 31.67 -11.07
CA PRO A 11 -14.67 30.56 -10.71
C PRO A 11 -14.93 29.72 -11.96
N GLY A 12 -14.21 28.60 -12.07
CA GLY A 12 -14.23 27.71 -13.23
C GLY A 12 -13.18 26.59 -13.16
N ALA A 13 -12.13 26.75 -12.35
CA ALA A 13 -11.14 25.71 -12.09
C ALA A 13 -11.56 24.81 -10.91
N VAL A 14 -12.72 24.16 -10.99
CA VAL A 14 -13.01 23.03 -10.10
C VAL A 14 -12.13 21.86 -10.56
N ALA A 15 -10.98 21.75 -9.89
CA ALA A 15 -9.91 20.77 -10.05
C ALA A 15 -10.24 19.55 -10.93
N ASN A 16 -9.71 19.55 -12.16
CA ASN A 16 -9.61 18.34 -12.97
C ASN A 16 -8.95 17.24 -12.13
N ARG A 17 -9.57 16.06 -12.13
CA ARG A 17 -9.02 14.86 -11.51
C ARG A 17 -7.59 14.65 -12.01
N ILE A 18 -6.65 14.46 -11.10
CA ILE A 18 -5.23 14.37 -11.46
C ILE A 18 -4.93 12.95 -11.95
N THR A 19 -4.91 12.79 -13.28
CA THR A 19 -4.70 11.51 -13.96
C THR A 19 -3.42 10.81 -13.50
N ALA A 20 -2.34 11.55 -13.25
CA ALA A 20 -1.06 10.97 -12.79
C ALA A 20 -1.23 10.12 -11.51
N ILE A 21 -2.04 10.58 -10.55
CA ILE A 21 -2.30 9.81 -9.33
C ILE A 21 -3.04 8.50 -9.67
N ASP A 22 -4.06 8.56 -10.52
CA ASP A 22 -4.80 7.35 -10.90
C ASP A 22 -3.92 6.39 -11.72
N VAL A 23 -3.06 6.88 -12.61
CA VAL A 23 -2.09 6.05 -13.36
C VAL A 23 -1.14 5.34 -12.41
N THR A 24 -0.53 6.07 -11.45
CA THR A 24 0.39 5.47 -10.48
C THR A 24 -0.30 4.45 -9.58
N ARG A 25 -1.52 4.75 -9.08
CA ARG A 25 -2.31 3.76 -8.34
C ARG A 25 -2.60 2.54 -9.20
N GLY A 26 -3.02 2.73 -10.45
CA GLY A 26 -3.32 1.63 -11.37
C GLY A 26 -2.13 0.73 -11.64
N LEU A 27 -0.94 1.30 -11.86
CA LEU A 27 0.30 0.52 -12.03
C LEU A 27 0.56 -0.34 -10.79
N VAL A 28 0.47 0.27 -9.62
CA VAL A 28 0.71 -0.40 -8.36
C VAL A 28 -0.34 -1.50 -8.09
N MET A 29 -1.59 -1.32 -8.49
CA MET A 29 -2.64 -2.36 -8.38
C MET A 29 -2.33 -3.58 -9.24
N VAL A 30 -1.84 -3.36 -10.46
CA VAL A 30 -1.41 -4.43 -11.37
C VAL A 30 -0.23 -5.20 -10.77
N ILE A 31 0.79 -4.49 -10.26
CA ILE A 31 1.97 -5.11 -9.63
C ILE A 31 1.59 -5.83 -8.32
N MET A 32 0.73 -5.25 -7.49
CA MET A 32 0.29 -5.83 -6.22
C MET A 32 -0.39 -7.20 -6.43
N ALA A 33 -1.22 -7.34 -7.47
CA ALA A 33 -1.86 -8.62 -7.77
C ALA A 33 -0.85 -9.75 -8.04
N LEU A 34 0.35 -9.44 -8.56
CA LEU A 34 1.40 -10.44 -8.75
C LEU A 34 1.88 -11.02 -7.41
N ASP A 35 1.99 -10.20 -6.37
CA ASP A 35 2.39 -10.67 -5.03
C ASP A 35 1.40 -11.71 -4.51
N HIS A 36 0.11 -11.38 -4.61
CA HIS A 36 -0.97 -12.20 -4.07
C HIS A 36 -1.17 -13.50 -4.88
N VAL A 37 -1.08 -13.43 -6.21
CA VAL A 37 -1.09 -14.64 -7.03
C VAL A 37 0.12 -15.52 -6.72
N ARG A 38 1.32 -14.95 -6.54
CA ARG A 38 2.49 -15.75 -6.12
C ARG A 38 2.26 -16.38 -4.75
N ASP A 39 1.80 -15.62 -3.75
CA ASP A 39 1.65 -16.11 -2.38
C ASP A 39 0.67 -17.29 -2.28
N LEU A 40 -0.38 -17.30 -3.10
CA LEU A 40 -1.39 -18.35 -3.06
C LEU A 40 -1.14 -19.52 -4.03
N LEU A 41 -0.41 -19.30 -5.13
CA LEU A 41 -0.27 -20.33 -6.17
C LEU A 41 1.15 -20.88 -6.29
N HIS A 42 2.20 -20.13 -5.96
CA HIS A 42 3.57 -20.60 -6.16
C HIS A 42 3.91 -21.75 -5.21
N THR A 43 4.46 -22.86 -5.71
CA THR A 43 4.74 -24.08 -4.92
C THR A 43 5.45 -23.78 -3.58
N ALA A 44 6.52 -22.97 -3.61
CA ALA A 44 7.31 -22.67 -2.42
C ALA A 44 6.76 -21.56 -1.51
N ALA A 45 5.62 -20.94 -1.83
CA ALA A 45 5.16 -19.73 -1.15
C ALA A 45 4.86 -19.91 0.35
N LEU A 46 4.36 -21.08 0.76
CA LEU A 46 4.06 -21.35 2.18
C LEU A 46 5.29 -21.73 3.01
N THR A 47 6.37 -22.21 2.37
CA THR A 47 7.51 -22.81 3.07
C THR A 47 8.79 -22.00 2.98
N GLN A 48 8.88 -21.06 2.05
CA GLN A 48 10.10 -20.30 1.79
C GLN A 48 9.84 -18.80 1.70
N SER A 49 10.72 -18.01 2.30
CA SER A 49 10.72 -16.57 2.11
C SER A 49 11.29 -16.25 0.72
N PRO A 50 10.56 -15.49 -0.13
CA PRO A 50 11.03 -15.16 -1.47
C PRO A 50 12.25 -14.23 -1.48
N THR A 51 12.60 -13.62 -0.35
CA THR A 51 13.74 -12.70 -0.19
C THR A 51 14.87 -13.29 0.66
N ASP A 52 14.77 -14.56 1.06
CA ASP A 52 15.88 -15.25 1.71
C ASP A 52 16.95 -15.60 0.67
N LEU A 53 18.12 -14.97 0.77
CA LEU A 53 19.21 -15.11 -0.18
C LEU A 53 19.86 -16.50 -0.17
N ALA A 54 19.64 -17.30 0.88
CA ALA A 54 20.13 -18.66 0.94
C ALA A 54 19.31 -19.61 0.05
N THR A 55 18.00 -19.37 -0.07
CA THR A 55 17.05 -20.30 -0.70
C THR A 55 16.39 -19.74 -1.97
N THR A 56 16.37 -18.42 -2.14
CA THR A 56 15.70 -17.77 -3.28
C THR A 56 16.47 -17.90 -4.59
N THR A 57 15.75 -17.62 -5.68
CA THR A 57 16.32 -17.39 -7.01
C THR A 57 16.16 -15.92 -7.39
N PRO A 58 16.98 -15.38 -8.31
CA PRO A 58 16.81 -13.99 -8.77
C PRO A 58 15.40 -13.68 -9.28
N ALA A 59 14.75 -14.62 -9.97
CA ALA A 59 13.39 -14.45 -10.48
C ALA A 59 12.36 -14.34 -9.34
N ILE A 60 12.44 -15.21 -8.32
CA ILE A 60 11.54 -15.18 -7.15
C ILE A 60 11.79 -13.91 -6.32
N PHE A 61 13.05 -13.58 -6.07
CA PHE A 61 13.43 -12.36 -5.36
C PHE A 61 12.88 -11.11 -6.06
N LEU A 62 13.13 -10.96 -7.36
CA LEU A 62 12.69 -9.78 -8.11
C LEU A 62 11.16 -9.71 -8.18
N THR A 63 10.47 -10.85 -8.31
CA THR A 63 9.00 -10.91 -8.24
C THR A 63 8.49 -10.35 -6.92
N ARG A 64 9.15 -10.67 -5.80
CA ARG A 64 8.81 -10.10 -4.49
C ARG A 64 9.22 -8.64 -4.36
N TRP A 65 10.42 -8.30 -4.81
CA TRP A 65 10.98 -6.98 -4.60
C TRP A 65 10.20 -5.91 -5.36
N ILE A 66 9.76 -6.17 -6.60
CA ILE A 66 8.96 -5.17 -7.32
C ILE A 66 7.62 -4.87 -6.63
N THR A 67 7.04 -5.83 -5.92
CA THR A 67 5.78 -5.63 -5.19
C THR A 67 5.98 -4.86 -3.89
N HIS A 68 7.22 -4.71 -3.39
CA HIS A 68 7.54 -3.80 -2.29
C HIS A 68 7.13 -2.36 -2.59
N LEU A 69 7.06 -1.96 -3.86
CA LEU A 69 6.58 -0.64 -4.27
C LEU A 69 5.15 -0.36 -3.78
N CYS A 70 4.33 -1.39 -3.59
CA CYS A 70 2.88 -1.21 -3.55
C CYS A 70 2.36 -0.53 -2.29
N ALA A 71 2.64 -1.10 -1.13
CA ALA A 71 2.18 -0.58 0.15
C ALA A 71 2.60 0.89 0.41
N PRO A 72 3.89 1.27 0.33
CA PRO A 72 4.31 2.65 0.60
C PRO A 72 3.72 3.63 -0.41
N THR A 73 3.62 3.25 -1.69
CA THR A 73 3.00 4.11 -2.71
C THR A 73 1.51 4.33 -2.44
N PHE A 74 0.75 3.29 -2.08
CA PHE A 74 -0.67 3.45 -1.72
C PHE A 74 -0.87 4.33 -0.49
N VAL A 75 -0.08 4.11 0.56
CA VAL A 75 -0.19 4.89 1.80
C VAL A 75 0.16 6.36 1.54
N PHE A 76 1.24 6.61 0.80
CA PHE A 76 1.66 7.96 0.40
C PHE A 76 0.58 8.66 -0.45
N LEU A 77 0.10 8.00 -1.52
CA LEU A 77 -0.95 8.55 -2.38
C LEU A 77 -2.28 8.73 -1.64
N SER A 78 -2.57 7.91 -0.63
CA SER A 78 -3.75 8.07 0.23
C SER A 78 -3.69 9.35 1.05
N GLY A 79 -2.52 9.67 1.63
CA GLY A 79 -2.28 10.95 2.29
C GLY A 79 -2.46 12.14 1.35
N MET A 80 -1.86 12.08 0.17
CA MET A 80 -1.99 13.11 -0.87
C MET A 80 -3.46 13.31 -1.30
N SER A 81 -4.19 12.22 -1.46
CA SER A 81 -5.61 12.22 -1.82
C SER A 81 -6.48 12.78 -0.70
N ALA A 82 -6.14 12.52 0.56
CA ALA A 82 -6.82 13.08 1.72
C ALA A 82 -6.69 14.61 1.75
N TYR A 83 -5.49 15.16 1.47
CA TYR A 83 -5.31 16.61 1.36
C TYR A 83 -6.23 17.21 0.28
N LEU A 84 -6.20 16.64 -0.93
CA LEU A 84 -7.03 17.12 -2.06
C LEU A 84 -8.52 17.03 -1.76
N SER A 85 -8.96 15.95 -1.11
CA SER A 85 -10.35 15.77 -0.68
C SER A 85 -10.77 16.83 0.34
N LEU A 86 -9.94 17.09 1.35
CA LEU A 86 -10.21 18.11 2.37
C LEU A 86 -10.21 19.52 1.76
N GLN A 87 -9.29 19.81 0.83
CA GLN A 87 -9.23 21.10 0.14
C GLN A 87 -10.50 21.34 -0.68
N LYS A 88 -10.94 20.35 -1.47
CA LYS A 88 -12.19 20.42 -2.24
C LYS A 88 -13.41 20.66 -1.34
N GLN A 89 -13.47 20.02 -0.18
CA GLN A 89 -14.58 20.21 0.75
C GLN A 89 -14.56 21.57 1.45
N ARG A 90 -13.37 22.12 1.73
CA ARG A 90 -13.23 23.49 2.26
C ARG A 90 -13.67 24.56 1.27
N THR A 91 -13.51 24.33 -0.03
CA THR A 91 -13.92 25.29 -1.07
C THR A 91 -15.37 25.12 -1.53
N ALA A 92 -15.97 23.94 -1.40
CA ALA A 92 -17.30 23.62 -1.89
C ALA A 92 -18.47 23.88 -0.92
N GLY A 93 -18.22 24.48 0.26
CA GLY A 93 -19.28 25.09 1.07
C GLY A 93 -19.78 24.41 2.35
N PRO A 94 -19.66 23.09 2.62
CA PRO A 94 -20.03 22.59 3.94
C PRO A 94 -18.92 22.87 4.97
N PRO A 95 -19.24 23.14 6.25
CA PRO A 95 -18.28 23.59 7.26
C PRO A 95 -17.13 22.62 7.47
N ALA A 96 -15.96 23.10 7.92
CA ALA A 96 -14.74 22.30 8.14
C ALA A 96 -14.95 21.03 9.01
N TRP A 97 -15.99 21.02 9.85
CA TRP A 97 -16.41 19.86 10.63
C TRP A 97 -16.91 18.68 9.76
N SER A 98 -17.60 18.98 8.65
CA SER A 98 -18.05 17.96 7.68
C SER A 98 -16.86 17.23 7.03
N ALA A 99 -15.76 17.94 6.81
CA ALA A 99 -14.59 17.40 6.14
C ALA A 99 -13.78 16.45 7.04
N ARG A 100 -13.66 16.77 8.33
CA ARG A 100 -13.07 15.86 9.32
C ARG A 100 -13.96 14.65 9.57
N ARG A 101 -15.27 14.85 9.69
CA ARG A 101 -16.23 13.74 9.83
C ARG A 101 -16.15 12.80 8.64
N PHE A 102 -16.02 13.32 7.43
CA PHE A 102 -15.83 12.51 6.23
C PHE A 102 -14.54 11.66 6.29
N LEU A 103 -13.41 12.27 6.68
CA LEU A 103 -12.16 11.52 6.80
C LEU A 103 -12.20 10.48 7.92
N LEU A 104 -12.80 10.82 9.07
CA LEU A 104 -13.01 9.92 10.19
C LEU A 104 -13.90 8.72 9.79
N GLN A 105 -15.05 8.98 9.17
CA GLN A 105 -15.95 7.94 8.68
C GLN A 105 -15.26 7.06 7.65
N ARG A 106 -14.49 7.65 6.72
CA ARG A 106 -13.73 6.88 5.74
C ARG A 106 -12.69 6.00 6.42
N GLY A 107 -11.97 6.51 7.42
CA GLY A 107 -11.00 5.74 8.19
C GLY A 107 -11.65 4.55 8.91
N LEU A 108 -12.77 4.79 9.60
CA LEU A 108 -13.53 3.75 10.30
C LEU A 108 -14.11 2.70 9.34
N VAL A 109 -14.61 3.12 8.18
CA VAL A 109 -15.10 2.19 7.14
C VAL A 109 -13.96 1.32 6.62
N LEU A 110 -12.76 1.86 6.39
CA LEU A 110 -11.60 1.06 5.97
C LEU A 110 -11.19 0.04 7.04
N ILE A 111 -11.19 0.42 8.32
CA ILE A 111 -10.92 -0.51 9.42
C ILE A 111 -11.99 -1.61 9.48
N LEU A 112 -13.28 -1.25 9.35
CA LEU A 112 -14.36 -2.23 9.34
C LEU A 112 -14.22 -3.20 8.15
N LEU A 113 -13.95 -2.68 6.95
CA LEU A 113 -13.71 -3.49 5.75
C LEU A 113 -12.53 -4.43 5.94
N GLU A 114 -11.43 -3.95 6.54
CA GLU A 114 -10.27 -4.77 6.86
C GLU A 114 -10.64 -5.95 7.75
N LEU A 115 -11.30 -5.67 8.88
CA LEU A 115 -11.66 -6.69 9.88
C LEU A 115 -12.72 -7.68 9.39
N THR A 116 -13.42 -7.36 8.30
CA THR A 116 -14.53 -8.18 7.76
C THR A 116 -14.19 -8.69 6.36
N ILE A 117 -14.55 -7.95 5.32
CA ILE A 117 -14.47 -8.37 3.92
C ILE A 117 -13.05 -8.74 3.51
N ILE A 118 -12.04 -7.97 3.93
CA ILE A 118 -10.66 -8.21 3.50
C ILE A 118 -10.05 -9.38 4.26
N ASN A 119 -10.24 -9.50 5.57
CA ASN A 119 -9.75 -10.67 6.31
C ASN A 119 -10.40 -11.97 5.83
N PHE A 120 -11.71 -11.94 5.54
CA PHE A 120 -12.37 -13.05 4.89
C PHE A 120 -11.78 -13.34 3.51
N ALA A 121 -11.63 -12.33 2.65
CA ALA A 121 -11.08 -12.51 1.31
C ALA A 121 -9.60 -12.90 1.30
N PHE A 122 -8.83 -12.58 2.34
CA PHE A 122 -7.40 -12.87 2.45
C PHE A 122 -7.16 -14.31 2.94
N TRP A 123 -7.88 -14.75 3.97
CA TRP A 123 -7.73 -16.09 4.55
C TRP A 123 -8.68 -17.14 3.96
N PHE A 124 -9.76 -16.69 3.33
CA PHE A 124 -10.88 -17.53 2.85
C PHE A 124 -11.49 -18.40 3.97
N ASP A 125 -11.54 -17.85 5.19
CA ASP A 125 -12.03 -18.51 6.40
C ASP A 125 -13.27 -17.79 6.97
N LEU A 126 -14.42 -18.46 6.93
CA LEU A 126 -15.70 -17.95 7.46
C LEU A 126 -15.71 -17.78 8.98
N GLN A 127 -14.83 -18.48 9.70
CA GLN A 127 -14.78 -18.45 11.16
C GLN A 127 -13.83 -17.39 11.71
N PHE A 128 -13.12 -16.65 10.84
CA PHE A 128 -12.18 -15.60 11.23
C PHE A 128 -11.16 -16.06 12.28
N ARG A 129 -10.65 -17.30 12.14
CA ARG A 129 -9.66 -17.87 13.07
C ARG A 129 -8.32 -17.13 12.98
N THR A 130 -8.08 -16.41 11.89
CA THR A 130 -6.97 -15.46 11.77
C THR A 130 -7.48 -14.08 11.40
N ILE A 131 -7.05 -13.08 12.15
CA ILE A 131 -7.18 -11.68 11.74
C ILE A 131 -5.78 -11.12 11.53
N MET A 132 -5.54 -10.57 10.34
CA MET A 132 -4.36 -9.80 10.03
C MET A 132 -4.74 -8.33 9.89
N LEU A 133 -4.02 -7.44 10.58
CA LEU A 133 -4.14 -5.99 10.40
C LEU A 133 -3.18 -5.56 9.28
N GLN A 134 -3.71 -5.39 8.07
CA GLN A 134 -2.94 -5.10 6.87
C GLN A 134 -2.86 -3.60 6.54
N VAL A 135 -2.41 -3.30 5.31
CA VAL A 135 -2.22 -1.93 4.82
C VAL A 135 -3.49 -1.08 4.90
N ILE A 136 -4.69 -1.68 4.75
CA ILE A 136 -5.95 -0.94 4.82
C ILE A 136 -6.25 -0.50 6.26
N TYR A 137 -5.95 -1.33 7.26
CA TYR A 137 -5.98 -0.90 8.66
C TYR A 137 -5.07 0.30 8.89
N ALA A 138 -3.83 0.26 8.37
CA ALA A 138 -2.88 1.34 8.55
C ALA A 138 -3.36 2.66 7.88
N ILE A 139 -3.92 2.58 6.67
CA ILE A 139 -4.52 3.74 5.98
C ILE A 139 -5.76 4.23 6.74
N GLY A 140 -6.62 3.32 7.19
CA GLY A 140 -7.84 3.63 7.92
C GLY A 140 -7.57 4.34 9.24
N GLY A 141 -6.71 3.75 10.08
CA GLY A 141 -6.25 4.38 11.32
C GLY A 141 -5.48 5.68 11.05
N GLY A 142 -4.70 5.74 9.97
CA GLY A 142 -4.02 6.95 9.55
C GLY A 142 -4.99 8.09 9.20
N PHE A 143 -6.12 7.79 8.55
CA PHE A 143 -7.20 8.76 8.30
C PHE A 143 -7.91 9.18 9.58
N VAL A 144 -8.13 8.26 10.53
CA VAL A 144 -8.68 8.61 11.85
C VAL A 144 -7.77 9.62 12.55
N LEU A 145 -6.46 9.34 12.65
CA LEU A 145 -5.49 10.26 13.27
C LEU A 145 -5.39 11.57 12.49
N LEU A 146 -5.29 11.50 11.16
CA LEU A 146 -5.23 12.67 10.29
C LEU A 146 -6.48 13.55 10.42
N ALA A 147 -7.66 13.00 10.71
CA ALA A 147 -8.86 13.81 10.93
C ALA A 147 -8.67 14.78 12.10
N PHE A 148 -8.01 14.36 13.18
CA PHE A 148 -7.67 15.20 14.32
C PHE A 148 -6.49 16.14 14.03
N LEU A 149 -5.46 15.65 13.35
CA LEU A 149 -4.24 16.39 13.02
C LEU A 149 -4.43 17.43 11.90
N SER A 150 -5.45 17.27 11.05
CA SER A 150 -5.73 18.14 9.88
C SER A 150 -6.01 19.61 10.20
N ARG A 151 -6.10 19.96 11.50
CA ARG A 151 -6.09 21.34 11.98
C ARG A 151 -4.77 22.05 11.64
N TRP A 152 -3.66 21.31 11.65
CA TRP A 152 -2.34 21.88 11.50
C TRP A 152 -2.00 22.12 10.02
N PRO A 153 -1.16 23.13 9.72
CA PRO A 153 -0.62 23.34 8.40
C PRO A 153 0.05 22.06 7.86
N ALA A 154 -0.15 21.77 6.56
CA ALA A 154 0.38 20.56 5.93
C ALA A 154 1.91 20.39 6.10
N ARG A 155 2.66 21.51 6.17
CA ARG A 155 4.10 21.52 6.47
C ARG A 155 4.45 20.84 7.80
N TRP A 156 3.67 21.08 8.86
CA TRP A 156 3.93 20.52 10.19
C TRP A 156 3.62 19.03 10.22
N LEU A 157 2.56 18.60 9.53
CA LEU A 157 2.26 17.19 9.36
C LEU A 157 3.38 16.48 8.58
N GLY A 158 3.94 17.13 7.56
CA GLY A 158 5.12 16.63 6.85
C GLY A 158 6.33 16.47 7.75
N ILE A 159 6.62 17.47 8.60
CA ILE A 159 7.72 17.39 9.58
C ILE A 159 7.51 16.22 10.54
N ILE A 160 6.31 16.05 11.09
CA ILE A 160 5.99 14.91 11.96
C ILE A 160 6.19 13.59 11.21
N GLY A 161 5.71 13.49 9.96
CA GLY A 161 5.89 12.30 9.14
C GLY A 161 7.35 11.97 8.90
N LEU A 162 8.18 12.97 8.61
CA LEU A 162 9.63 12.80 8.46
C LEU A 162 10.30 12.40 9.78
N VAL A 163 9.94 13.00 10.91
CA VAL A 163 10.46 12.59 12.23
C VAL A 163 10.12 11.14 12.53
N ILE A 164 8.90 10.70 12.23
CA ILE A 164 8.51 9.29 12.36
C ILE A 164 9.39 8.42 11.46
N ILE A 165 9.47 8.71 10.17
CA ILE A 165 10.24 7.88 9.21
C ILE A 165 11.72 7.80 9.58
N PHE A 166 12.35 8.94 9.91
CA PHE A 166 13.78 9.00 10.21
C PHE A 166 14.13 8.49 11.60
N GLY A 167 13.21 8.57 12.56
CA GLY A 167 13.42 8.12 13.94
C GLY A 167 12.91 6.71 14.20
N TYR A 168 12.15 6.11 13.29
CA TYR A 168 11.48 4.84 13.54
C TYR A 168 12.44 3.71 13.90
N ASP A 169 13.54 3.57 13.15
CA ASP A 169 14.52 2.50 13.38
C ASP A 169 15.23 2.62 14.75
N LEU A 170 15.20 3.78 15.42
CA LEU A 170 15.68 3.91 16.82
C LEU A 170 14.80 3.13 17.80
N LEU A 171 13.53 2.88 17.48
CA LEU A 171 12.63 2.09 18.32
C LEU A 171 13.00 0.60 18.34
N LEU A 172 13.91 0.15 17.47
CA LEU A 172 14.50 -1.18 17.53
C LEU A 172 15.35 -1.38 18.80
N LEU A 173 15.84 -0.29 19.41
CA LEU A 173 16.58 -0.32 20.68
C LEU A 173 15.69 -0.65 21.89
N ILE A 174 14.35 -0.53 21.74
CA ILE A 174 13.41 -0.82 22.81
C ILE A 174 13.23 -2.35 22.90
N PRO A 175 13.55 -2.96 24.05
CA PRO A 175 13.40 -4.40 24.22
C PRO A 175 11.93 -4.82 24.12
N PRO A 176 11.64 -6.06 23.69
CA PRO A 176 10.27 -6.59 23.73
C PRO A 176 9.70 -6.56 25.15
N PHE A 177 8.42 -6.20 25.26
CA PHE A 177 7.69 -6.26 26.53
C PHE A 177 7.44 -7.72 26.94
N SER A 178 7.41 -8.01 28.23
CA SER A 178 7.06 -9.33 28.76
C SER A 178 5.54 -9.52 28.88
N ASP A 179 4.83 -8.48 29.31
CA ASP A 179 3.37 -8.48 29.43
C ASP A 179 2.69 -8.53 28.04
N GLN A 180 1.72 -9.44 27.89
CA GLN A 180 1.03 -9.67 26.62
C GLN A 180 0.20 -8.45 26.18
N THR A 181 -0.42 -7.74 27.12
CA THR A 181 -1.24 -6.56 26.81
C THR A 181 -0.37 -5.41 26.31
N ALA A 182 0.74 -5.14 26.99
CA ALA A 182 1.74 -4.15 26.57
C ALA A 182 2.33 -4.49 25.19
N ARG A 183 2.68 -5.76 24.94
CA ARG A 183 3.14 -6.23 23.62
C ARG A 183 2.09 -5.96 22.54
N LEU A 184 0.83 -6.30 22.78
CA LEU A 184 -0.25 -6.08 21.82
C LEU A 184 -0.42 -4.60 21.51
N ILE A 185 -0.55 -3.74 22.53
CA ILE A 185 -0.67 -2.29 22.35
C ILE A 185 0.54 -1.76 21.57
N TRP A 186 1.75 -2.15 21.96
CA TRP A 186 2.97 -1.72 21.27
C TRP A 186 2.98 -2.17 19.81
N SER A 187 2.57 -3.40 19.53
CA SER A 187 2.51 -3.95 18.18
C SER A 187 1.50 -3.20 17.30
N LEU A 188 0.31 -2.86 17.82
CA LEU A 188 -0.70 -2.08 17.07
C LEU A 188 -0.15 -0.76 16.50
N PHE A 189 0.81 -0.15 17.21
CA PHE A 189 1.38 1.13 16.83
C PHE A 189 2.76 1.02 16.17
N PHE A 190 3.64 0.13 16.62
CA PHE A 190 5.07 0.22 16.30
C PHE A 190 5.70 -1.04 15.73
N ARG A 191 5.20 -2.24 16.01
CA ARG A 191 5.94 -3.48 15.67
C ARG A 191 5.06 -4.52 14.99
N THR A 192 5.63 -5.21 13.99
CA THR A 192 4.98 -6.39 13.41
C THR A 192 5.09 -7.56 14.36
N GLU A 193 3.97 -8.18 14.74
CA GLU A 193 3.98 -9.27 15.71
C GLU A 193 2.76 -10.18 15.55
N LEU A 194 2.95 -11.46 15.85
CA LEU A 194 1.92 -12.49 15.83
C LEU A 194 1.54 -12.87 17.25
N PHE A 195 0.24 -12.89 17.53
CA PHE A 195 -0.33 -13.21 18.83
C PHE A 195 -1.25 -14.43 18.72
N ASN A 196 -0.92 -15.48 19.47
CA ASN A 196 -1.83 -16.60 19.72
C ASN A 196 -2.75 -16.21 20.88
N ILE A 197 -3.88 -15.56 20.56
CA ILE A 197 -4.84 -15.08 21.56
C ILE A 197 -5.57 -16.25 22.20
N SER A 198 -5.91 -17.26 21.41
CA SER A 198 -6.42 -18.55 21.88
C SER A 198 -5.94 -19.67 20.93
N PRO A 199 -6.12 -20.96 21.28
CA PRO A 199 -5.77 -22.06 20.38
C PRO A 199 -6.51 -22.04 19.03
N GLN A 200 -7.61 -21.27 18.92
CA GLN A 200 -8.43 -21.16 17.72
C GLN A 200 -8.40 -19.76 17.09
N PHE A 201 -7.67 -18.80 17.67
CA PHE A 201 -7.64 -17.42 17.20
C PHE A 201 -6.22 -16.83 17.23
N ILE A 202 -5.75 -16.45 16.04
CA ILE A 202 -4.48 -15.76 15.83
C ILE A 202 -4.73 -14.33 15.36
N LEU A 203 -4.05 -13.38 16.00
CA LEU A 203 -3.98 -11.99 15.56
C LEU A 203 -2.58 -11.69 15.04
N LEU A 204 -2.47 -11.28 13.78
CA LEU A 204 -1.23 -10.81 13.17
C LEU A 204 -1.31 -9.31 12.93
N VAL A 205 -0.49 -8.53 13.62
CA VAL A 205 -0.34 -7.11 13.31
C VAL A 205 0.72 -6.95 12.24
N GLY A 206 0.32 -6.97 10.96
CA GLY A 206 1.25 -6.88 9.83
C GLY A 206 1.71 -5.46 9.51
N TYR A 207 0.84 -4.48 9.73
CA TYR A 207 1.08 -3.08 9.38
C TYR A 207 0.85 -2.17 10.61
N PRO A 208 1.85 -2.06 11.52
CA PRO A 208 1.74 -1.23 12.71
C PRO A 208 1.49 0.24 12.36
N LEU A 209 0.60 0.92 13.08
CA LEU A 209 0.01 2.17 12.63
C LEU A 209 1.01 3.32 12.41
N ILE A 210 1.98 3.50 13.30
CA ILE A 210 2.83 4.70 13.33
C ILE A 210 3.84 4.76 12.16
N PRO A 211 4.59 3.70 11.82
CA PRO A 211 5.48 3.72 10.66
C PRO A 211 4.77 4.12 9.36
N TRP A 212 3.59 3.55 9.12
CA TRP A 212 2.78 3.84 7.94
C TRP A 212 2.11 5.21 8.03
N LEU A 213 1.74 5.68 9.22
CA LEU A 213 1.29 7.05 9.44
C LEU A 213 2.36 8.06 8.99
N GLY A 214 3.64 7.80 9.26
CA GLY A 214 4.75 8.64 8.79
C GLY A 214 4.68 8.87 7.26
N ILE A 215 4.58 7.79 6.50
CA ILE A 215 4.46 7.81 5.03
C ILE A 215 3.18 8.56 4.58
N LEU A 216 2.06 8.32 5.26
CA LEU A 216 0.78 8.98 4.97
C LEU A 216 0.86 10.49 5.20
N LEU A 217 1.49 10.94 6.28
CA LEU A 217 1.62 12.36 6.62
C LEU A 217 2.55 13.09 5.65
N VAL A 218 3.66 12.46 5.22
CA VAL A 218 4.51 13.03 4.17
C VAL A 218 3.73 13.13 2.85
N GLY A 219 2.97 12.10 2.49
CA GLY A 219 2.06 12.13 1.34
C GLY A 219 1.03 13.26 1.41
N TYR A 220 0.44 13.47 2.59
CA TYR A 220 -0.48 14.59 2.84
C TYR A 220 0.22 15.96 2.68
N ALA A 221 1.44 16.09 3.17
CA ALA A 221 2.26 17.29 3.03
C ALA A 221 2.68 17.58 1.58
N CYS A 222 2.72 16.56 0.72
CA CYS A 222 2.87 16.71 -0.73
C CYS A 222 1.56 17.08 -1.45
N GLY A 223 0.40 17.03 -0.78
CA GLY A 223 -0.89 17.43 -1.35
C GLY A 223 -0.93 18.84 -1.97
N PRO A 224 -0.39 19.90 -1.34
CA PRO A 224 -0.28 21.23 -1.93
C PRO A 224 0.49 21.29 -3.26
N LEU A 225 1.44 20.36 -3.49
CA LEU A 225 2.17 20.28 -4.76
C LEU A 225 1.23 19.92 -5.92
N MET A 226 0.15 19.18 -5.62
CA MET A 226 -0.82 18.71 -6.61
C MET A 226 -1.73 19.79 -7.17
N VAL A 227 -1.79 20.97 -6.53
CA VAL A 227 -2.52 22.14 -7.06
C VAL A 227 -1.62 23.12 -7.81
N ARG A 228 -0.31 22.86 -7.87
CA ARG A 228 0.64 23.67 -8.65
C ARG A 228 0.59 23.29 -10.14
N PRO A 229 1.07 24.17 -11.04
CA PRO A 229 1.18 23.85 -12.47
C PRO A 229 1.95 22.55 -12.72
N ALA A 230 1.53 21.77 -13.72
CA ALA A 230 2.04 20.43 -13.99
C ALA A 230 3.57 20.39 -14.16
N GLY A 231 4.16 21.37 -14.86
CA GLY A 231 5.61 21.45 -15.04
C GLY A 231 6.38 21.63 -13.72
N PHE A 232 5.89 22.49 -12.83
CA PHE A 232 6.48 22.67 -11.49
C PHE A 232 6.34 21.38 -10.67
N ARG A 233 5.14 20.80 -10.65
CA ARG A 233 4.86 19.54 -9.94
C ARG A 233 5.80 18.42 -10.37
N LYS A 234 5.94 18.19 -11.68
CA LYS A 234 6.81 17.16 -12.26
C LYS A 234 8.26 17.34 -11.82
N GLN A 235 8.81 18.55 -11.96
CA GLN A 235 10.20 18.82 -11.58
C GLN A 235 10.44 18.64 -10.08
N THR A 236 9.51 19.08 -9.23
CA THR A 236 9.63 18.89 -7.78
C THR A 236 9.57 17.42 -7.40
N MET A 237 8.65 16.63 -7.97
CA MET A 237 8.56 15.19 -7.71
C MET A 237 9.82 14.44 -8.17
N LEU A 238 10.39 14.80 -9.33
CA LEU A 238 11.66 14.24 -9.80
C LEU A 238 12.79 14.54 -8.83
N ARG A 239 12.93 15.79 -8.38
CA ARG A 239 14.00 16.18 -7.44
C ARG A 239 13.88 15.45 -6.09
N ILE A 240 12.67 15.38 -5.53
CA ILE A 240 12.44 14.69 -4.25
C ILE A 240 12.65 13.18 -4.43
N GLY A 241 12.13 12.57 -5.49
CA GLY A 241 12.28 11.15 -5.76
C GLY A 241 13.74 10.74 -5.98
N LEU A 242 14.48 11.47 -6.82
CA LEU A 242 15.90 11.25 -7.05
C LEU A 242 16.72 11.48 -5.78
N GLY A 243 16.40 12.54 -5.02
CA GLY A 243 17.05 12.81 -3.74
C GLY A 243 16.84 11.70 -2.72
N ALA A 244 15.62 11.15 -2.61
CA ALA A 244 15.31 10.04 -1.72
C ALA A 244 16.05 8.75 -2.12
N VAL A 245 16.09 8.42 -3.42
CA VAL A 245 16.83 7.24 -3.91
C VAL A 245 18.34 7.43 -3.72
N ALA A 246 18.88 8.61 -4.01
CA ALA A 246 20.30 8.90 -3.78
C ALA A 246 20.65 8.79 -2.28
N PHE A 247 19.79 9.32 -1.40
CA PHE A 247 20.00 9.23 0.03
C PHE A 247 19.88 7.79 0.55
N PHE A 248 18.94 6.99 0.02
CA PHE A 248 18.91 5.55 0.26
C PHE A 248 20.24 4.89 -0.12
N VAL A 249 20.79 5.17 -1.31
CA VAL A 249 22.06 4.59 -1.76
C VAL A 249 23.20 4.98 -0.81
N VAL A 250 23.27 6.24 -0.39
CA VAL A 250 24.29 6.70 0.58
C VAL A 250 24.17 5.94 1.91
N LEU A 251 22.97 5.84 2.48
CA LEU A 251 22.75 5.10 3.73
C LEU A 251 23.08 3.62 3.57
N ARG A 252 22.71 3.02 2.43
CA ARG A 252 22.98 1.61 2.15
C ARG A 252 24.47 1.36 2.00
N LEU A 253 25.24 2.24 1.35
CA LEU A 253 26.70 2.13 1.25
C LEU A 253 27.39 2.28 2.61
N ILE A 254 26.90 3.18 3.48
CA ILE A 254 27.41 3.31 4.86
C ILE A 254 27.05 2.07 5.70
N ASN A 255 25.88 1.48 5.46
CA ASN A 255 25.42 0.20 6.04
C ASN A 255 25.31 0.17 7.58
N VAL A 256 25.06 1.32 8.22
CA VAL A 256 24.97 1.44 9.70
C VAL A 256 23.54 1.68 10.20
N TYR A 257 22.77 2.56 9.54
CA TYR A 257 21.48 3.03 10.05
C TYR A 257 20.36 2.95 9.00
N GLY A 258 19.13 2.77 9.48
CA GLY A 258 17.91 2.88 8.69
C GLY A 258 17.42 1.56 8.09
N ASP A 259 17.98 0.42 8.50
CA ASP A 259 17.41 -0.91 8.25
C ASP A 259 17.93 -1.90 9.29
N ALA A 260 17.10 -2.84 9.74
CA ALA A 260 17.49 -3.88 10.68
C ALA A 260 18.39 -4.97 10.04
N ALA A 261 18.40 -5.06 8.71
CA ALA A 261 19.18 -6.02 7.93
C ALA A 261 20.24 -5.29 7.09
N PRO A 262 21.48 -5.16 7.60
CA PRO A 262 22.62 -4.70 6.81
C PRO A 262 22.81 -5.59 5.58
N TRP A 263 23.17 -5.00 4.44
CA TRP A 263 23.57 -5.83 3.30
C TRP A 263 24.95 -6.42 3.53
N ALA A 264 25.23 -7.55 2.88
CA ALA A 264 26.53 -8.22 2.94
C ALA A 264 26.88 -8.82 1.59
N VAL A 265 28.17 -9.01 1.34
CA VAL A 265 28.67 -9.77 0.19
C VAL A 265 28.09 -11.19 0.25
N GLN A 266 27.54 -11.63 -0.87
CA GLN A 266 26.92 -12.96 -1.02
C GLN A 266 27.79 -13.87 -1.89
N LYS A 267 27.27 -15.07 -2.18
CA LYS A 267 27.92 -16.09 -3.01
C LYS A 267 28.43 -15.60 -4.39
N ASP A 268 27.81 -14.56 -4.95
CA ASP A 268 28.23 -13.94 -6.20
C ASP A 268 27.82 -12.45 -6.26
N GLY A 269 28.24 -11.77 -7.32
CA GLY A 269 27.95 -10.34 -7.52
C GLY A 269 26.46 -10.03 -7.68
N LEU A 270 25.69 -10.92 -8.32
CA LEU A 270 24.24 -10.74 -8.49
C LEU A 270 23.53 -10.82 -7.13
N PHE A 271 23.78 -11.86 -6.34
CA PHE A 271 23.21 -12.00 -5.00
C PHE A 271 23.68 -10.89 -4.06
N THR A 272 24.88 -10.35 -4.25
CA THR A 272 25.35 -9.17 -3.50
C THR A 272 24.51 -7.94 -3.84
N VAL A 273 24.15 -7.73 -5.12
CA VAL A 273 23.20 -6.68 -5.52
C VAL A 273 21.80 -6.96 -4.94
N LEU A 274 21.33 -8.22 -4.92
CA LEU A 274 20.05 -8.55 -4.28
C LEU A 274 20.08 -8.24 -2.77
N SER A 275 21.18 -8.54 -2.08
CA SER A 275 21.40 -8.16 -0.67
C SER A 275 21.35 -6.65 -0.48
N PHE A 276 21.98 -5.89 -1.37
CA PHE A 276 21.93 -4.43 -1.35
C PHE A 276 20.49 -3.91 -1.49
N LEU A 277 19.66 -4.54 -2.34
CA LEU A 277 18.27 -4.17 -2.56
C LEU A 277 17.29 -4.72 -1.50
N ASN A 278 17.70 -5.70 -0.70
CA ASN A 278 16.85 -6.36 0.29
C ASN A 278 16.71 -5.52 1.56
N VAL A 279 15.63 -4.75 1.64
CA VAL A 279 15.31 -3.84 2.73
C VAL A 279 14.02 -4.24 3.45
N SER A 280 13.96 -3.95 4.75
CA SER A 280 12.93 -4.40 5.68
C SER A 280 11.59 -3.69 5.47
N LYS A 281 10.56 -4.46 5.08
CA LYS A 281 9.18 -3.99 4.85
C LYS A 281 8.30 -4.01 6.10
N TYR A 282 8.52 -4.98 6.99
CA TYR A 282 7.63 -5.27 8.10
C TYR A 282 8.38 -5.16 9.42
N PRO A 283 8.27 -4.03 10.13
CA PRO A 283 7.72 -2.73 9.69
C PRO A 283 8.62 -2.00 8.67
N PRO A 284 8.14 -0.94 7.98
CA PRO A 284 8.91 -0.28 6.93
C PRO A 284 10.07 0.50 7.54
N SER A 285 11.29 0.12 7.21
CA SER A 285 12.50 0.84 7.63
C SER A 285 12.63 2.20 6.94
N LEU A 286 13.53 3.06 7.42
CA LEU A 286 13.91 4.29 6.74
C LEU A 286 14.39 4.01 5.31
N GLN A 287 15.28 3.03 5.12
CA GLN A 287 15.84 2.68 3.81
C GLN A 287 14.76 2.13 2.86
N TYR A 288 13.85 1.28 3.35
CA TYR A 288 12.68 0.84 2.60
C TYR A 288 11.82 2.04 2.19
N THR A 289 11.53 2.94 3.12
CA THR A 289 10.69 4.10 2.85
C THR A 289 11.32 5.03 1.81
N LEU A 290 12.60 5.37 1.95
CA LEU A 290 13.33 6.23 1.02
C LEU A 290 13.34 5.66 -0.40
N LEU A 291 13.68 4.37 -0.54
CA LEU A 291 13.75 3.71 -1.83
C LEU A 291 12.36 3.63 -2.47
N LEU A 292 11.37 3.05 -1.78
CA LEU A 292 10.09 2.73 -2.41
C LEU A 292 9.19 3.97 -2.57
N VAL A 293 9.17 4.91 -1.63
CA VAL A 293 8.46 6.20 -1.82
C VAL A 293 9.18 7.05 -2.86
N GLY A 294 10.52 7.02 -2.90
CA GLY A 294 11.33 7.67 -3.93
C GLY A 294 10.97 7.18 -5.34
N LEU A 295 10.96 5.86 -5.55
CA LEU A 295 10.51 5.25 -6.81
C LEU A 295 9.04 5.59 -7.13
N GLY A 296 8.14 5.57 -6.13
CA GLY A 296 6.75 5.97 -6.30
C GLY A 296 6.58 7.42 -6.78
N LEU A 297 7.40 8.34 -6.27
CA LEU A 297 7.45 9.74 -6.72
C LEU A 297 7.99 9.89 -8.14
N LEU A 298 9.02 9.12 -8.51
CA LEU A 298 9.55 9.11 -9.87
C LEU A 298 8.50 8.60 -10.87
N ILE A 299 7.80 7.51 -10.54
CA ILE A 299 6.69 6.99 -11.35
C ILE A 299 5.59 8.03 -11.49
N LEU A 300 5.20 8.69 -10.39
CA LEU A 300 4.21 9.76 -10.41
C LEU A 300 4.64 10.94 -11.30
N ALA A 301 5.93 11.30 -11.28
CA ALA A 301 6.47 12.37 -12.12
C ALA A 301 6.54 11.98 -13.61
N VAL A 302 6.80 10.71 -13.93
CA VAL A 302 6.77 10.19 -15.30
C VAL A 302 5.34 10.13 -15.82
N ALA A 303 4.37 9.74 -14.98
CA ALA A 303 2.95 9.74 -15.31
C ALA A 303 2.38 11.15 -15.53
N GLU A 304 3.06 12.19 -15.02
CA GLU A 304 2.65 13.59 -15.15
C GLU A 304 2.72 14.07 -16.61
N GLY A 305 1.54 14.33 -17.19
CA GLY A 305 1.38 14.76 -18.58
C GLY A 305 1.41 13.64 -19.62
N ALA A 306 1.50 12.38 -19.21
CA ALA A 306 1.53 11.24 -20.13
C ALA A 306 0.11 10.80 -20.54
N ASP A 307 -0.20 10.88 -21.84
CA ASP A 307 -1.42 10.33 -22.43
C ASP A 307 -1.09 9.33 -23.55
N ASN A 308 -1.15 8.04 -23.24
CA ASN A 308 -0.95 6.95 -24.19
C ASN A 308 -1.83 5.74 -23.84
N GLY A 309 -1.80 4.70 -24.66
CA GLY A 309 -2.63 3.51 -24.45
C GLY A 309 -2.44 2.86 -23.07
N LEU A 310 -1.19 2.76 -22.59
CA LEU A 310 -0.88 2.20 -21.28
C LEU A 310 -1.45 3.06 -20.15
N THR A 311 -1.24 4.39 -20.16
CA THR A 311 -1.75 5.26 -19.10
C THR A 311 -3.28 5.29 -19.06
N ARG A 312 -3.94 5.19 -20.22
CA ARG A 312 -5.40 5.04 -20.29
C ARG A 312 -5.89 3.73 -19.66
N VAL A 313 -5.19 2.62 -19.88
CA VAL A 313 -5.51 1.34 -19.23
C VAL A 313 -5.30 1.41 -17.72
N LEU A 314 -4.14 1.88 -17.27
CA LEU A 314 -3.82 1.98 -15.84
C LEU A 314 -4.80 2.89 -15.09
N THR A 315 -5.24 3.97 -15.73
CA THR A 315 -6.23 4.88 -15.16
C THR A 315 -7.55 4.17 -14.86
N VAL A 316 -7.96 3.15 -15.62
CA VAL A 316 -9.19 2.39 -15.34
C VAL A 316 -9.12 1.73 -13.97
N TYR A 317 -8.02 1.04 -13.66
CA TYR A 317 -7.81 0.41 -12.36
C TYR A 317 -7.70 1.44 -11.24
N GLY A 318 -6.81 2.43 -11.40
CA GLY A 318 -6.52 3.39 -10.34
C GLY A 318 -7.67 4.34 -10.02
N LYS A 319 -8.70 4.39 -10.87
CA LYS A 319 -9.92 5.14 -10.59
C LYS A 319 -10.82 4.50 -9.54
N VAL A 320 -10.75 3.18 -9.38
CA VAL A 320 -11.62 2.37 -8.52
C VAL A 320 -10.81 1.36 -7.67
N PRO A 321 -9.83 1.83 -6.88
CA PRO A 321 -8.84 0.96 -6.25
C PRO A 321 -9.43 -0.03 -5.24
N MET A 322 -10.41 0.36 -4.42
CA MET A 322 -11.01 -0.56 -3.45
C MET A 322 -11.86 -1.64 -4.13
N PHE A 323 -12.59 -1.31 -5.19
CA PHE A 323 -13.37 -2.29 -5.95
C PHE A 323 -12.47 -3.39 -6.53
N TYR A 324 -11.37 -3.01 -7.19
CA TYR A 324 -10.37 -3.97 -7.66
C TYR A 324 -9.73 -4.72 -6.49
N TYR A 325 -9.39 -4.04 -5.40
CA TYR A 325 -8.75 -4.67 -4.25
C TYR A 325 -9.66 -5.76 -3.62
N ILE A 326 -10.97 -5.54 -3.56
CA ILE A 326 -11.89 -6.57 -3.06
C ILE A 326 -11.98 -7.73 -4.06
N LEU A 327 -12.26 -7.45 -5.34
CA LEU A 327 -12.49 -8.50 -6.34
C LEU A 327 -11.24 -9.34 -6.63
N HIS A 328 -10.06 -8.72 -6.68
CA HIS A 328 -8.85 -9.48 -7.01
C HIS A 328 -8.57 -10.57 -5.97
N TRP A 329 -8.76 -10.31 -4.66
CA TRP A 329 -8.55 -11.31 -3.62
C TRP A 329 -9.44 -12.54 -3.82
N TYR A 330 -10.73 -12.32 -4.09
CA TYR A 330 -11.65 -13.41 -4.41
C TYR A 330 -11.21 -14.17 -5.67
N LEU A 331 -10.79 -13.48 -6.73
CA LEU A 331 -10.30 -14.14 -7.94
C LEU A 331 -9.01 -14.93 -7.70
N VAL A 332 -8.07 -14.44 -6.89
CA VAL A 332 -6.84 -15.19 -6.56
C VAL A 332 -7.20 -16.46 -5.79
N HIS A 333 -8.08 -16.37 -4.78
CA HIS A 333 -8.52 -17.54 -4.02
C HIS A 333 -9.25 -18.57 -4.86
N LEU A 334 -10.19 -18.14 -5.69
CA LEU A 334 -10.88 -19.03 -6.62
C LEU A 334 -9.88 -19.70 -7.59
N SER A 335 -8.84 -18.98 -8.02
CA SER A 335 -7.77 -19.55 -8.85
C SER A 335 -6.94 -20.59 -8.10
N MET A 336 -6.66 -20.37 -6.81
CA MET A 336 -5.97 -21.33 -5.94
C MET A 336 -6.81 -22.60 -5.72
N ILE A 337 -8.11 -22.46 -5.48
CA ILE A 337 -9.04 -23.60 -5.35
C ILE A 337 -9.10 -24.36 -6.66
N ALA A 338 -9.29 -23.68 -7.79
CA ALA A 338 -9.34 -24.32 -9.11
C ALA A 338 -8.02 -25.06 -9.41
N MET A 339 -6.87 -24.44 -9.14
CA MET A 339 -5.56 -25.10 -9.26
C MET A 339 -5.48 -26.36 -8.40
N SER A 340 -5.94 -26.30 -7.15
CA SER A 340 -5.90 -27.44 -6.22
C SER A 340 -6.78 -28.59 -6.72
N LEU A 341 -8.02 -28.30 -7.16
CA LEU A 341 -8.91 -29.32 -7.72
C LEU A 341 -8.34 -29.96 -8.99
N LEU A 342 -7.72 -29.16 -9.87
CA LEU A 342 -7.07 -29.65 -11.10
C LEU A 342 -5.85 -30.53 -10.81
N GLN A 343 -5.21 -30.34 -9.64
CA GLN A 343 -4.09 -31.18 -9.17
C GLN A 343 -4.56 -32.45 -8.46
N GLY A 344 -5.87 -32.68 -8.35
CA GLY A 344 -6.45 -33.89 -7.78
C GLY A 344 -6.81 -33.80 -6.29
N TYR A 345 -6.65 -32.62 -5.68
CA TYR A 345 -7.14 -32.39 -4.31
C TYR A 345 -8.66 -32.25 -4.29
N SER A 346 -9.27 -32.64 -3.19
CA SER A 346 -10.69 -32.47 -2.91
C SER A 346 -10.93 -31.27 -1.99
N PHE A 347 -12.19 -30.84 -1.83
CA PHE A 347 -12.54 -29.81 -0.84
C PHE A 347 -12.23 -30.23 0.61
N ALA A 348 -12.10 -31.53 0.89
CA ALA A 348 -11.72 -32.02 2.22
C ALA A 348 -10.23 -31.82 2.53
N ASP A 349 -9.40 -31.65 1.49
CA ASP A 349 -7.94 -31.44 1.62
C ASP A 349 -7.59 -29.97 1.84
N ILE A 350 -8.57 -29.06 1.70
CA ILE A 350 -8.40 -27.62 1.95
C ILE A 350 -8.31 -27.41 3.47
N PRO A 351 -7.15 -27.00 3.99
CA PRO A 351 -6.94 -26.97 5.43
C PRO A 351 -7.72 -25.81 6.05
N ALA A 352 -8.57 -26.13 7.02
CA ALA A 352 -9.22 -25.13 7.85
C ALA A 352 -8.29 -24.75 9.02
N GLY A 353 -7.73 -23.55 9.03
CA GLY A 353 -6.78 -23.17 10.07
C GLY A 353 -6.06 -21.86 9.80
N PRO A 354 -5.30 -21.37 10.78
CA PRO A 354 -4.62 -20.10 10.63
C PRO A 354 -3.41 -20.19 9.70
N LEU A 355 -3.12 -19.09 8.99
CA LEU A 355 -1.90 -18.89 8.19
C LEU A 355 -1.68 -19.82 6.98
N ASN A 356 -2.68 -20.60 6.56
CA ASN A 356 -2.52 -21.57 5.46
C ASN A 356 -3.15 -21.11 4.13
N PHE A 357 -3.83 -19.95 4.11
CA PHE A 357 -4.58 -19.41 2.96
C PHE A 357 -5.61 -20.38 2.35
N GLY A 358 -5.98 -21.46 3.05
CA GLY A 358 -6.80 -22.54 2.49
C GLY A 358 -6.12 -23.33 1.36
N ARG A 359 -4.79 -23.29 1.23
CA ARG A 359 -4.07 -24.05 0.22
C ARG A 359 -3.62 -25.41 0.76
N PRO A 360 -3.97 -26.54 0.11
CA PRO A 360 -3.49 -27.87 0.51
C PRO A 360 -1.97 -27.99 0.47
N ASP A 361 -1.41 -28.82 1.34
CA ASP A 361 0.02 -29.10 1.36
C ASP A 361 0.46 -29.79 0.07
N GLY A 362 1.57 -29.31 -0.51
CA GLY A 362 2.10 -29.78 -1.79
C GLY A 362 1.43 -29.15 -3.03
N ALA A 363 0.27 -28.50 -2.89
CA ALA A 363 -0.40 -27.85 -4.01
C ALA A 363 0.37 -26.58 -4.44
N GLY A 364 0.47 -26.36 -5.74
CA GLY A 364 1.11 -25.17 -6.29
C GLY A 364 1.62 -25.32 -7.70
N VAL A 365 2.03 -24.21 -8.30
CA VAL A 365 2.53 -24.14 -9.67
C VAL A 365 3.86 -23.39 -9.75
N SER A 366 4.53 -23.56 -10.89
CA SER A 366 5.77 -22.87 -11.20
C SER A 366 5.56 -21.37 -11.43
N LEU A 367 6.62 -20.58 -11.26
CA LEU A 367 6.59 -19.13 -11.41
C LEU A 367 6.09 -18.64 -12.80
N PRO A 368 6.39 -19.30 -13.94
CA PRO A 368 5.78 -18.92 -15.22
C PRO A 368 4.25 -19.05 -15.25
N VAL A 369 3.69 -20.08 -14.60
CA VAL A 369 2.23 -20.25 -14.50
C VAL A 369 1.63 -19.17 -13.60
N VAL A 370 2.32 -18.79 -12.51
CA VAL A 370 1.93 -17.65 -11.67
C VAL A 370 1.80 -16.38 -12.52
N TYR A 371 2.74 -16.10 -13.43
CA TYR A 371 2.65 -14.93 -14.31
C TYR A 371 1.47 -15.02 -15.29
N LEU A 372 1.20 -16.20 -15.85
CA LEU A 372 0.04 -16.41 -16.74
C LEU A 372 -1.28 -16.16 -16.00
N VAL A 373 -1.43 -16.70 -14.78
CA VAL A 373 -2.62 -16.48 -13.95
C VAL A 373 -2.75 -15.00 -13.60
N TRP A 374 -1.65 -14.34 -13.21
CA TRP A 374 -1.62 -12.91 -12.90
C TRP A 374 -2.08 -12.05 -14.08
N ILE A 375 -1.53 -12.26 -15.29
CA ILE A 375 -1.93 -11.52 -16.49
C ILE A 375 -3.42 -11.73 -16.80
N THR A 376 -3.87 -12.98 -16.72
CA THR A 376 -5.28 -13.34 -17.00
C THR A 376 -6.23 -12.68 -16.00
N LEU A 377 -5.88 -12.69 -14.71
CA LEU A 377 -6.67 -12.08 -13.64
C LEU A 377 -6.74 -10.55 -13.81
N VAL A 378 -5.61 -9.90 -14.09
CA VAL A 378 -5.58 -8.44 -14.35
C VAL A 378 -6.43 -8.08 -15.56
N ALA A 379 -6.34 -8.86 -16.65
CA ALA A 379 -7.15 -8.67 -17.85
C ALA A 379 -8.65 -8.87 -17.58
N ALA A 380 -9.03 -9.89 -16.81
CA ALA A 380 -10.42 -10.17 -16.44
C ALA A 380 -11.03 -9.06 -15.57
N LEU A 381 -10.22 -8.42 -14.71
CA LEU A 381 -10.68 -7.30 -13.88
C LEU A 381 -10.89 -6.00 -14.67
N TYR A 382 -10.25 -5.83 -15.83
CA TYR A 382 -10.36 -4.60 -16.62
C TYR A 382 -11.81 -4.20 -16.99
N PRO A 383 -12.63 -5.05 -17.63
CA PRO A 383 -14.00 -4.70 -17.98
C PRO A 383 -14.86 -4.40 -16.74
N LEU A 384 -14.64 -5.12 -15.64
CA LEU A 384 -15.36 -4.92 -14.38
C LEU A 384 -15.03 -3.55 -13.77
N CYS A 385 -13.75 -3.19 -13.69
CA CYS A 385 -13.32 -1.88 -13.20
C CYS A 385 -13.82 -0.74 -14.09
N ARG A 386 -13.83 -0.95 -15.43
CA ARG A 386 -14.37 0.03 -16.38
C ARG A 386 -15.87 0.24 -16.19
N TRP A 387 -16.62 -0.85 -16.01
CA TRP A 387 -18.06 -0.81 -15.74
C TRP A 387 -18.34 -0.10 -14.41
N TYR A 388 -17.71 -0.53 -13.31
CA TYR A 388 -17.93 0.06 -11.99
C TYR A 388 -17.55 1.55 -11.96
N GLY A 389 -16.46 1.93 -12.65
CA GLY A 389 -16.06 3.32 -12.79
C GLY A 389 -17.11 4.19 -13.49
N ARG A 390 -17.79 3.67 -14.52
CA ARG A 390 -18.92 4.34 -15.18
C ARG A 390 -20.15 4.40 -14.28
N TYR A 391 -20.48 3.27 -13.65
CA TYR A 391 -21.62 3.18 -12.73
C TYR A 391 -21.51 4.18 -11.58
N LYS A 392 -20.34 4.24 -10.92
CA LYS A 392 -20.04 5.19 -9.84
C LYS A 392 -20.11 6.65 -10.27
N ALA A 393 -19.75 6.96 -11.52
CA ALA A 393 -19.85 8.31 -12.05
C ALA A 393 -21.30 8.71 -12.39
N ALA A 394 -22.10 7.74 -12.85
CA ALA A 394 -23.50 7.95 -13.21
C ALA A 394 -24.44 8.05 -11.99
N HIS A 395 -24.04 7.51 -10.83
CA HIS A 395 -24.87 7.43 -9.62
C HIS A 395 -24.26 8.17 -8.41
N PRO A 396 -24.03 9.50 -8.49
CA PRO A 396 -23.42 10.28 -7.41
C PRO A 396 -24.27 10.38 -6.12
N GLU A 397 -25.57 10.10 -6.21
CA GLU A 397 -26.54 10.01 -5.13
C GLU A 397 -26.26 8.82 -4.18
N ASN A 398 -25.65 7.75 -4.69
CA ASN A 398 -25.28 6.59 -3.90
C ASN A 398 -24.01 6.88 -3.07
N GLY A 399 -24.21 7.46 -1.88
CA GLY A 399 -23.12 7.86 -0.97
C GLY A 399 -22.13 6.74 -0.62
N TRP A 400 -22.60 5.49 -0.58
CA TRP A 400 -21.78 4.32 -0.30
C TRP A 400 -20.68 4.08 -1.35
N LEU A 401 -20.95 4.39 -2.63
CA LEU A 401 -19.98 4.23 -3.71
C LEU A 401 -18.74 5.12 -3.54
N ARG A 402 -18.75 6.09 -2.62
CA ARG A 402 -17.57 6.92 -2.33
C ARG A 402 -16.55 6.19 -1.44
N TYR A 403 -16.97 5.15 -0.74
CA TYR A 403 -16.14 4.35 0.16
C TYR A 403 -15.50 3.14 -0.56
N ILE A 404 -16.05 2.72 -1.71
CA ILE A 404 -15.55 1.65 -2.60
C ILE A 404 -15.09 2.26 -3.93
#